data_AF-A0A0M4EMS1-F1
#
_entry.id   AF-A0A0M4EMS1-F1
#
_cell.length_a   1.000
_cell.length_b   1.000
_cell.length_c   1.000
_cell.angle_alpha   90.00
_cell.angle_beta   90.00
_cell.angle_gamma   90.00
#
_symmetry.space_group_name_H-M   'P 1'
#
loop_
_entity.id
_entity.type
_entity.pdbx_description
1 polymer ?
#
loop_
_entity_poly.entity_id
_entity_poly.type
_entity_poly.pdbx_seq_one_letter_code
_entity_poly.pdbx_strand_id
1 'polypeptide(L)' 'MVLGLDKRALWAALPLLGYAIGHFLDTKETERMTMFRDKSALYGRAAGSENQQPSW' A
#
# COMPACT_ATOMS: atom_id res chain seq x y z
N MET A 1 29.41 -6.06 -18.33
CA MET A 1 28.46 -5.01 -17.90
C MET A 1 27.58 -4.67 -19.09
N VAL A 2 26.27 -4.68 -18.93
CA VAL A 2 25.34 -4.11 -19.93
C VAL A 2 24.91 -2.77 -19.36
N LEU A 3 25.14 -1.67 -20.07
CA LEU A 3 24.81 -0.31 -19.62
C LEU A 3 25.44 0.10 -18.26
N GLY A 4 26.64 -0.39 -17.93
CA GLY A 4 27.32 -0.08 -16.67
C GLY A 4 26.74 -0.77 -15.42
N LEU A 5 25.63 -1.51 -15.55
CA LEU A 5 25.07 -2.32 -14.49
C LEU A 5 25.71 -3.73 -14.50
N ASP A 6 26.17 -4.14 -13.31
CA ASP A 6 26.58 -5.51 -13.06
C ASP A 6 25.34 -6.41 -13.06
N LYS A 7 25.45 -7.62 -13.63
CA LYS A 7 24.39 -8.64 -13.58
C LYS A 7 23.99 -8.96 -12.14
N ARG A 8 24.90 -8.79 -11.18
CA ARG A 8 24.63 -8.92 -9.74
C ARG A 8 23.64 -7.88 -9.21
N ALA A 9 23.67 -6.66 -9.76
CA ALA A 9 22.73 -5.61 -9.37
C ALA A 9 21.30 -5.91 -9.82
N LEU A 10 21.12 -6.57 -10.98
CA LEU A 10 19.81 -7.05 -11.43
C LEU A 10 19.23 -8.09 -10.47
N TRP A 11 20.06 -9.03 -10.00
CA TRP A 11 19.62 -10.02 -9.00
C TRP A 11 19.28 -9.39 -7.64
N ALA A 12 19.98 -8.32 -7.24
CA ALA A 12 19.63 -7.56 -6.04
C ALA A 12 18.37 -6.71 -6.21
N ALA A 13 18.09 -6.21 -7.42
CA ALA A 13 16.90 -5.41 -7.70
C ALA A 13 15.61 -6.24 -7.72
N LEU A 14 15.68 -7.51 -8.10
CA LEU A 14 14.52 -8.40 -8.20
C LEU A 14 13.69 -8.51 -6.89
N PRO A 15 14.26 -8.80 -5.71
CA PRO A 15 13.49 -8.83 -4.47
C PRO A 15 12.91 -7.46 -4.08
N LEU A 16 13.63 -6.37 -4.36
CA LEU A 16 13.13 -5.01 -4.10
C LEU A 16 11.92 -4.67 -4.98
N LEU A 17 11.96 -5.08 -6.25
CA LEU A 17 10.85 -4.93 -7.18
C LEU A 17 9.63 -5.74 -6.70
N GLY A 18 9.86 -6.99 -6.27
CA GLY A 18 8.81 -7.84 -5.72
C GLY A 18 8.15 -7.22 -4.48
N TYR A 19 8.96 -6.69 -3.55
CA TYR A 19 8.46 -5.97 -2.39
C TYR A 19 7.64 -4.74 -2.78
N ALA A 20 8.15 -3.89 -3.68
CA ALA A 20 7.47 -2.68 -4.10
C ALA A 20 6.11 -2.98 -4.75
N ILE A 21 6.05 -4.00 -5.61
CA ILE A 21 4.80 -4.43 -6.25
C ILE A 21 3.84 -5.01 -5.21
N GLY A 22 4.30 -5.89 -4.33
CA GLY A 22 3.46 -6.47 -3.28
C GLY A 22 2.86 -5.40 -2.37
N HIS A 23 3.69 -4.49 -1.87
CA HIS A 23 3.24 -3.38 -1.03
C HIS A 23 2.23 -2.47 -1.73
N PHE A 24 2.43 -2.19 -3.02
CA PHE A 24 1.49 -1.43 -3.82
C PHE A 24 0.13 -2.14 -3.93
N LEU A 25 0.11 -3.45 -4.18
CA LEU A 25 -1.11 -4.24 -4.27
C LEU A 25 -1.85 -4.30 -2.93
N ASP A 26 -1.12 -4.49 -1.83
CA ASP A 26 -1.70 -4.51 -0.47
C ASP A 26 -2.33 -3.17 -0.11
N THR A 27 -1.69 -2.06 -0.49
CA THR A 27 -2.25 -0.71 -0.31
C THR A 27 -3.56 -0.56 -1.08
N LYS A 28 -3.61 -1.06 -2.32
CA LYS A 28 -4.84 -1.03 -3.13
C LYS A 28 -5.95 -1.93 -2.59
N GLU A 29 -5.61 -3.07 -1.99
CA GLU A 29 -6.62 -3.89 -1.30
C GLU A 29 -7.14 -3.17 -0.05
N THR A 30 -6.27 -2.50 0.71
CA THR A 30 -6.66 -1.71 1.88
C THR A 30 -7.62 -0.58 1.50
N GLU A 31 -7.37 0.11 0.38
CA GLU A 31 -8.28 1.12 -0.17
C GLU A 31 -9.68 0.54 -0.52
N ARG A 32 -9.76 -0.72 -0.95
CA ARG A 32 -11.03 -1.42 -1.23
C ARG A 32 -11.76 -1.82 0.05
N MET A 33 -11.04 -2.10 1.14
CA MET A 33 -11.59 -2.54 2.43
C MET A 33 -12.11 -1.38 3.30
N THR A 34 -12.66 -0.33 2.70
CA THR A 34 -13.05 0.91 3.41
C THR A 34 -14.53 0.98 3.79
N MET A 35 -15.33 -0.05 3.49
CA MET A 35 -16.79 -0.04 3.75
C MET A 35 -17.16 0.10 5.23
N PHE A 36 -16.33 -0.45 6.13
CA PHE A 36 -16.49 -0.37 7.58
C PHE A 36 -15.60 0.69 8.25
N ARG A 37 -14.89 1.49 7.45
CA ARG A 37 -14.06 2.60 7.93
C ARG A 37 -14.91 3.54 8.78
N ASP A 38 -14.38 3.90 9.96
CA ASP A 38 -14.98 4.84 10.91
C ASP A 38 -16.42 4.48 11.36
N LYS A 39 -16.79 3.19 11.29
CA LYS A 39 -18.10 2.65 11.71
C LYS A 39 -18.01 1.66 12.88
N SER A 40 -16.80 1.38 13.39
CA SER A 40 -16.62 0.48 14.53
C SER A 40 -17.13 1.10 15.83
N ALA A 41 -17.48 0.26 16.81
CA ALA A 41 -17.97 0.74 18.12
C ALA A 41 -16.93 1.58 18.88
N LEU A 42 -15.63 1.36 18.64
CA LEU A 42 -14.54 2.06 19.33
C LEU A 42 -14.05 3.31 18.58
N TYR A 43 -14.05 3.26 17.25
CA TYR A 43 -13.47 4.31 16.39
C TYR A 43 -14.50 4.93 15.44
N GLY A 44 -15.78 4.88 15.81
CA GLY A 44 -16.86 5.53 15.08
C GLY A 44 -16.63 7.04 15.04
N ARG A 45 -16.67 7.65 13.85
CA ARG A 45 -16.58 9.12 13.71
C ARG A 45 -17.96 9.74 13.47
N ALA A 46 -18.05 11.05 13.68
CA ALA A 46 -19.27 11.81 13.44
C ALA A 46 -19.71 11.73 11.98
N ALA A 47 -21.02 11.77 11.74
CA ALA A 47 -21.61 11.74 10.40
C ALA A 47 -21.00 12.83 9.50
N GLY A 48 -20.59 12.47 8.28
CA GLY A 48 -19.94 13.36 7.33
C GLY A 48 -18.41 13.34 7.31
N SER A 49 -17.75 12.54 8.16
CA SER A 49 -16.29 12.30 8.06
C SER A 49 -15.89 11.41 6.87
N GLU A 50 -16.85 10.94 6.07
CA GLU A 50 -16.64 10.00 4.95
C GLU A 50 -15.76 10.60 3.84
N ASN A 51 -15.78 11.92 3.68
CA ASN A 51 -14.96 12.63 2.70
C ASN A 51 -13.60 13.09 3.25
N GLN A 52 -13.30 12.80 4.53
CA GLN A 52 -12.02 13.11 5.14
C GLN A 52 -11.03 11.97 4.93
N GLN A 53 -9.74 12.24 5.15
CA GLN A 53 -8.73 11.21 5.12
C GLN A 53 -9.06 10.07 6.10
N PRO A 54 -8.79 8.81 5.72
CA PRO A 54 -8.98 7.67 6.60
C PRO A 54 -8.19 7.82 7.91
N SER A 55 -8.63 7.11 8.95
CA SER A 55 -8.01 7.15 10.28
C SER A 55 -6.65 6.43 10.37
N TRP A 56 -6.21 5.79 9.30
CA TRP A 56 -4.98 5.04 9.16
C TRP A 56 -4.09 5.63 8.07
#